data_AF-A0A917Y0L4-F1
#
_entry.id   AF-A0A917Y0L4-F1
#
_cell.length_a   1.000
_cell.length_b   1.000
_cell.length_c   1.000
_cell.angle_alpha   90.00
_cell.angle_beta   90.00
_cell.angle_gamma   90.00
#
_symmetry.space_group_name_H-M   'P 1'
#
loop_
_entity.id
_entity.type
_entity.pdbx_description
1 polymer ?
#
loop_
_entity_poly.entity_id
_entity_poly.type
_entity_poly.pdbx_seq_one_letter_code
_entity_poly.pdbx_strand_id
1 'polypeptide(L)'
;MLNNTNKLREPKSIIGMFMISLLLLVIITTLTLASGTINAAEEEGSIGTVEDITQDGGDVYVNLSTGEGIKLTFLKENLFRLHLDPEKEYPDYPEPNKSDHVTRIIDKNESEYNEEYGSIDVDIDEDSEFHRISTDAIELRIEKGTSKMSLYDKNQSKVLWEEAAPLKYENNNTVQTLSTNENEYFYGGGQQNGY
;
A
#
# COMPACT_ATOMS: atom_id res chain seq x y z
N MET A 1 -66.67 54.86 -30.12
CA MET A 1 -67.75 54.03 -30.71
C MET A 1 -67.11 52.70 -31.09
N LEU A 2 -67.42 51.52 -30.58
CA LEU A 2 -68.42 51.00 -29.63
C LEU A 2 -67.72 49.88 -28.84
N ASN A 3 -68.01 49.80 -27.54
CA ASN A 3 -67.98 48.54 -26.79
C ASN A 3 -68.96 47.56 -27.44
N ASN A 4 -68.61 46.28 -27.59
CA ASN A 4 -69.53 45.26 -27.12
C ASN A 4 -68.90 43.90 -26.86
N THR A 5 -69.29 43.39 -25.70
CA THR A 5 -69.03 42.10 -25.09
C THR A 5 -69.65 40.95 -25.87
N ASN A 6 -68.97 39.81 -25.95
CA ASN A 6 -69.65 38.52 -26.00
C ASN A 6 -68.92 37.50 -25.11
N LYS A 7 -69.62 37.14 -24.04
CA LYS A 7 -69.27 36.21 -22.98
C LYS A 7 -69.98 34.90 -23.30
N LEU A 8 -69.28 33.80 -23.58
CA LEU A 8 -69.92 32.46 -23.61
C LEU A 8 -68.92 31.32 -23.31
N ARG A 9 -69.16 30.72 -22.12
CA ARG A 9 -68.98 29.33 -21.69
C ARG A 9 -67.58 28.70 -21.57
N GLU A 10 -67.24 28.42 -20.31
CA GLU A 10 -66.26 27.40 -19.90
C GLU A 10 -66.75 25.96 -20.15
N PRO A 11 -65.80 25.03 -20.26
CA PRO A 11 -65.88 23.79 -19.49
C PRO A 11 -64.70 23.65 -18.50
N LYS A 12 -65.05 23.28 -17.28
CA LYS A 12 -64.16 22.93 -16.17
C LYS A 12 -63.18 21.82 -16.57
N SER A 13 -61.90 22.01 -16.26
CA SER A 13 -60.96 20.90 -16.09
C SER A 13 -60.11 21.17 -14.84
N ILE A 14 -60.41 20.39 -13.80
CA ILE A 14 -59.65 20.28 -12.56
C ILE A 14 -58.45 19.40 -12.88
N ILE A 15 -57.22 19.91 -12.83
CA ILE A 15 -56.02 19.10 -12.56
C ILE A 15 -54.94 20.00 -11.93
N GLY A 16 -54.56 19.65 -10.70
CA GLY A 16 -53.15 19.57 -10.32
C GLY A 16 -52.40 20.85 -9.97
N MET A 17 -52.59 21.32 -8.74
CA MET A 17 -51.62 22.17 -8.03
C MET A 17 -50.39 21.33 -7.66
N PHE A 18 -49.22 21.61 -8.22
CA PHE A 18 -47.93 21.21 -7.63
C PHE A 18 -46.85 22.25 -7.94
N MET A 19 -46.76 23.24 -7.06
CA MET A 19 -45.56 24.05 -6.85
C MET A 19 -44.56 23.18 -6.09
N ILE A 20 -43.57 22.61 -6.77
CA ILE A 20 -42.42 21.99 -6.10
C ILE A 20 -41.41 23.10 -5.82
N SER A 21 -41.53 23.66 -4.62
CA SER A 21 -40.50 24.47 -3.97
C SER A 21 -39.24 23.62 -3.79
N LEU A 22 -38.18 23.92 -4.53
CA LEU A 22 -36.86 23.33 -4.33
C LEU A 22 -36.24 23.97 -3.08
N LEU A 23 -36.41 23.32 -1.93
CA LEU A 23 -35.74 23.70 -0.68
C LEU A 23 -34.31 23.14 -0.72
N LEU A 24 -33.32 24.01 -0.98
CA LEU A 24 -31.91 23.67 -0.84
C LEU A 24 -31.54 23.69 0.65
N LEU A 25 -31.34 22.52 1.25
CA LEU A 25 -30.81 22.40 2.60
C LEU A 25 -29.28 22.58 2.55
N VAL A 26 -28.80 23.78 2.86
CA VAL A 26 -27.36 24.03 3.09
C VAL A 26 -27.05 23.60 4.52
N ILE A 27 -26.44 22.43 4.68
CA ILE A 27 -25.88 22.00 5.95
C ILE A 27 -24.53 22.71 6.10
N ILE A 28 -24.49 23.78 6.89
CA ILE A 28 -23.24 24.36 7.37
C ILE A 28 -22.84 23.57 8.61
N THR A 29 -22.02 22.53 8.44
CA THR A 29 -21.33 21.90 9.56
C THR A 29 -20.16 22.78 9.97
N THR A 30 -20.24 23.32 11.19
CA THR A 30 -19.15 24.05 11.83
C THR A 30 -17.99 23.07 12.11
N LEU A 31 -16.82 23.33 11.53
CA LEU A 31 -15.60 22.60 11.84
C LEU A 31 -15.01 23.16 13.15
N THR A 32 -15.30 22.52 14.28
CA THR A 32 -14.52 22.71 15.50
C THR A 32 -13.21 21.95 15.36
N LEU A 33 -12.09 22.68 15.30
CA LEU A 33 -10.75 22.10 15.39
C LEU A 33 -10.53 21.61 16.82
N ALA A 34 -10.84 20.34 17.08
CA ALA A 34 -10.26 19.60 18.19
C ALA A 34 -8.88 19.12 17.73
N SER A 35 -7.83 19.46 18.48
CA SER A 35 -6.52 18.81 18.36
C SER A 35 -6.64 17.36 18.84
N GLY A 36 -7.25 16.52 18.00
CA GLY A 36 -7.22 15.07 18.13
C GLY A 36 -6.10 14.56 17.24
N THR A 37 -5.32 13.61 17.75
CA THR A 37 -4.53 12.71 16.91
C THR A 37 -5.48 12.08 15.89
N ILE A 38 -5.34 12.47 14.63
CA ILE A 38 -5.94 11.72 13.51
C ILE A 38 -5.19 10.39 13.44
N ASN A 39 -5.66 9.39 14.19
CA ASN A 39 -5.34 8.03 13.85
C ASN A 39 -6.03 7.78 12.52
N ALA A 40 -5.25 7.52 11.46
CA ALA A 40 -5.79 6.94 10.25
C ALA A 40 -6.64 5.74 10.67
N ALA A 41 -7.88 5.64 10.17
CA ALA A 41 -8.66 4.44 10.40
C ALA A 41 -7.84 3.28 9.83
N GLU A 42 -7.44 2.34 10.69
CA GLU A 42 -6.73 1.14 10.25
C GLU A 42 -7.64 0.44 9.25
N GLU A 43 -7.21 0.36 7.99
CA GLU A 43 -7.90 -0.48 7.02
C GLU A 43 -7.82 -1.92 7.52
N GLU A 44 -8.94 -2.64 7.48
CA GLU A 44 -9.01 -4.05 7.89
C GLU A 44 -7.91 -4.87 7.17
N GLY A 45 -7.14 -5.63 7.95
CA GLY A 45 -6.01 -6.41 7.47
C GLY A 45 -4.71 -5.63 7.21
N SER A 46 -4.64 -4.33 7.48
CA SER A 46 -3.40 -3.54 7.38
C SER A 46 -2.38 -3.95 8.44
N ILE A 47 -1.10 -3.96 8.08
CA ILE A 47 0.03 -4.32 8.96
C ILE A 47 0.41 -3.24 10.00
N GLY A 48 -0.47 -2.29 10.31
CA GLY A 48 -0.19 -1.21 11.26
C GLY A 48 1.01 -0.30 10.92
N THR A 49 1.56 0.36 11.93
CA THR A 49 2.76 1.23 11.84
C THR A 49 4.02 0.49 12.30
N VAL A 50 5.19 0.98 11.91
CA VAL A 50 6.48 0.49 12.46
C VAL A 50 6.59 0.87 13.94
N GLU A 51 6.84 -0.12 14.80
CA GLU A 51 7.15 0.08 16.22
C GLU A 51 8.65 0.19 16.48
N ASP A 52 9.43 -0.65 15.81
CA ASP A 52 10.87 -0.79 16.05
C ASP A 52 11.58 -1.38 14.82
N ILE A 53 12.84 -0.98 14.63
CA ILE A 53 13.72 -1.53 13.59
C ILE A 53 15.04 -1.93 14.24
N THR A 54 15.42 -3.19 14.06
CA THR A 54 16.70 -3.74 14.55
C THR A 54 17.50 -4.34 13.40
N GLN A 55 18.80 -4.48 13.60
CA GLN A 55 19.73 -5.00 12.61
C GLN A 55 20.61 -6.08 13.23
N ASP A 56 20.83 -7.16 12.50
CA ASP A 56 21.82 -8.19 12.81
C ASP A 56 22.61 -8.53 11.54
N GLY A 57 23.85 -8.03 11.46
CA GLY A 57 24.63 -8.11 10.22
C GLY A 57 23.95 -7.40 9.05
N GLY A 58 23.72 -8.13 7.96
CA GLY A 58 23.03 -7.63 6.76
C GLY A 58 21.51 -7.80 6.80
N ASP A 59 20.97 -8.37 7.88
CA ASP A 59 19.53 -8.53 8.07
C ASP A 59 18.96 -7.36 8.88
N VAL A 60 17.80 -6.86 8.44
CA VAL A 60 17.02 -5.83 9.14
C VAL A 60 15.65 -6.36 9.50
N TYR A 61 15.24 -6.19 10.75
CA TYR A 61 13.97 -6.66 11.29
C TYR A 61 13.10 -5.46 11.64
N VAL A 62 11.94 -5.37 11.02
CA VAL A 62 10.93 -4.33 11.25
C VAL A 62 9.78 -4.94 12.03
N ASN A 63 9.57 -4.48 13.26
CA ASN A 63 8.43 -4.87 14.10
C ASN A 63 7.26 -3.93 13.86
N LEU A 64 6.06 -4.49 13.72
CA LEU A 64 4.86 -3.76 13.36
C LEU A 64 3.86 -3.74 14.52
N SER A 65 3.05 -2.68 14.61
CA SER A 65 2.13 -2.43 15.73
C SER A 65 0.97 -3.41 15.84
N THR A 66 0.69 -4.15 14.77
CA THR A 66 -0.31 -5.21 14.72
C THR A 66 0.25 -6.57 15.16
N GLY A 67 1.56 -6.65 15.41
CA GLY A 67 2.24 -7.81 15.98
C GLY A 67 3.09 -8.60 14.99
N GLU A 68 2.87 -8.45 13.69
CA GLU A 68 3.69 -9.07 12.63
C GLU A 68 5.11 -8.50 12.59
N GLY A 69 6.00 -9.16 11.85
CA GLY A 69 7.33 -8.65 11.56
C GLY A 69 7.71 -8.78 10.09
N ILE A 70 8.59 -7.91 9.62
CA ILE A 70 9.22 -7.99 8.31
C ILE A 70 10.72 -8.20 8.51
N LYS A 71 11.27 -9.26 7.90
CA LYS A 71 12.71 -9.44 7.74
C LYS A 71 13.14 -9.00 6.34
N LEU A 72 14.14 -8.13 6.28
CA LEU A 72 14.81 -7.71 5.07
C LEU A 72 16.21 -8.34 5.06
N THR A 73 16.51 -9.13 4.04
CA THR A 73 17.82 -9.77 3.85
C THR A 73 18.46 -9.24 2.57
N PHE A 74 19.57 -8.50 2.70
CA PHE A 74 20.28 -7.93 1.55
C PHE A 74 21.30 -8.93 0.99
N LEU A 75 21.06 -9.39 -0.23
CA LEU A 75 21.89 -10.40 -0.92
C LEU A 75 22.95 -9.78 -1.82
N LYS A 76 22.66 -8.58 -2.36
CA LYS A 76 23.56 -7.72 -3.13
C LYS A 76 23.18 -6.26 -2.85
N GLU A 77 24.04 -5.32 -3.24
CA GLU A 77 23.76 -3.88 -3.13
C GLU A 77 22.37 -3.49 -3.68
N ASN A 78 21.87 -4.16 -4.72
CA ASN A 78 20.58 -3.86 -5.35
C ASN A 78 19.58 -5.04 -5.32
N LEU A 79 19.82 -6.05 -4.47
CA LEU A 79 18.97 -7.24 -4.36
C LEU A 79 18.73 -7.57 -2.89
N PHE A 80 17.47 -7.58 -2.49
CA PHE A 80 17.06 -7.98 -1.15
C PHE A 80 15.82 -8.85 -1.19
N ARG A 81 15.62 -9.64 -0.13
CA ARG A 81 14.40 -10.38 0.15
C ARG A 81 13.62 -9.62 1.22
N LEU A 82 12.33 -9.40 0.98
CA LEU A 82 11.38 -8.92 1.98
C LEU A 82 10.49 -10.09 2.42
N HIS A 83 10.44 -10.36 3.71
CA HIS A 83 9.69 -11.48 4.28
C HIS A 83 8.81 -10.99 5.43
N LEU A 84 7.53 -10.77 5.15
CA LEU A 84 6.51 -10.55 6.18
C LEU A 84 6.14 -11.90 6.80
N ASP A 85 6.27 -12.01 8.12
CA ASP A 85 5.92 -13.20 8.88
C ASP A 85 5.18 -12.80 10.18
N PRO A 86 3.90 -13.20 10.34
CA PRO A 86 3.16 -12.98 11.57
C PRO A 86 3.77 -13.67 12.80
N GLU A 87 4.46 -14.79 12.61
CA GLU A 87 5.07 -15.57 13.70
C GLU A 87 6.51 -15.16 13.99
N LYS A 88 7.13 -14.37 13.09
CA LYS A 88 8.52 -13.89 13.17
C LYS A 88 9.57 -15.01 13.25
N GLU A 89 9.28 -16.16 12.67
CA GLU A 89 10.18 -17.32 12.62
C GLU A 89 11.10 -17.26 11.38
N TYR A 90 10.66 -16.60 10.32
CA TYR A 90 11.40 -16.34 9.07
C TYR A 90 12.09 -17.59 8.49
N PRO A 91 11.37 -18.69 8.22
CA PRO A 91 11.99 -19.89 7.69
C PRO A 91 12.66 -19.62 6.34
N ASP A 92 13.86 -20.19 6.15
CA ASP A 92 14.63 -20.05 4.92
C ASP A 92 13.82 -20.45 3.67
N TYR A 93 12.98 -21.48 3.83
CA TYR A 93 12.17 -22.07 2.79
C TYR A 93 10.69 -22.06 3.18
N PRO A 94 9.77 -21.76 2.24
CA PRO A 94 8.35 -21.92 2.48
C PRO A 94 8.01 -23.40 2.69
N GLU A 95 6.94 -23.67 3.44
CA GLU A 95 6.43 -25.03 3.60
C GLU A 95 5.94 -25.57 2.24
N PRO A 96 6.49 -26.69 1.75
CA PRO A 96 6.05 -27.28 0.50
C PRO A 96 4.66 -27.92 0.67
N ASN A 97 3.89 -28.00 -0.42
CA ASN A 97 2.58 -28.68 -0.42
C ASN A 97 2.66 -30.16 0.03
N LYS A 98 3.83 -30.79 -0.09
CA LYS A 98 4.13 -32.14 0.38
C LYS A 98 5.58 -32.24 0.84
N SER A 99 5.83 -33.06 1.85
CA SER A 99 7.17 -33.24 2.43
C SER A 99 8.21 -33.85 1.48
N ASP A 100 7.79 -34.54 0.42
CA ASP A 100 8.67 -35.11 -0.60
C ASP A 100 9.02 -34.13 -1.73
N HIS A 101 8.41 -32.93 -1.77
CA HIS A 101 8.76 -31.86 -2.69
C HIS A 101 9.99 -31.09 -2.17
N VAL A 102 11.18 -31.68 -2.35
CA VAL A 102 12.46 -31.13 -1.86
C VAL A 102 13.08 -30.05 -2.76
N THR A 103 12.48 -29.77 -3.91
CA THR A 103 12.98 -28.74 -4.84
C THR A 103 12.74 -27.35 -4.28
N ARG A 104 13.79 -26.53 -4.23
CA ARG A 104 13.75 -25.17 -3.69
C ARG A 104 13.57 -24.15 -4.81
N ILE A 105 12.91 -23.04 -4.50
CA ILE A 105 12.78 -21.90 -5.41
C ILE A 105 14.13 -21.21 -5.62
N ILE A 106 14.94 -21.15 -4.55
CA ILE A 106 16.27 -20.55 -4.57
C ILE A 106 17.33 -21.60 -4.92
N ASP A 107 18.19 -21.26 -5.87
CA ASP A 107 19.37 -22.04 -6.26
C ASP A 107 20.61 -21.68 -5.41
N LYS A 108 20.60 -20.47 -4.83
CA LYS A 108 21.62 -19.98 -3.90
C LYS A 108 21.02 -19.52 -2.58
N ASN A 109 21.65 -19.93 -1.48
CA ASN A 109 21.34 -19.44 -0.14
C ASN A 109 22.17 -18.19 0.21
N GLU A 110 21.82 -17.53 1.31
CA GLU A 110 22.46 -16.28 1.75
C GLU A 110 23.98 -16.40 1.94
N SER A 111 24.47 -17.50 2.51
CA SER A 111 25.92 -17.74 2.68
C SER A 111 26.64 -17.77 1.34
N GLU A 112 26.04 -18.40 0.32
CA GLU A 112 26.62 -18.44 -1.03
C GLU A 112 26.61 -17.07 -1.72
N TYR A 113 25.61 -16.22 -1.43
CA TYR A 113 25.63 -14.82 -1.86
C TYR A 113 26.74 -14.04 -1.17
N ASN A 114 26.89 -14.19 0.15
CA ASN A 114 27.95 -13.54 0.93
C ASN A 114 29.36 -13.97 0.48
N GLU A 115 29.55 -15.24 0.13
CA GLU A 115 30.83 -15.74 -0.40
C GLU A 115 31.19 -15.15 -1.77
N GLU A 116 30.20 -14.92 -2.64
CA GLU A 116 30.45 -14.39 -4.00
C GLU A 116 30.51 -12.86 -4.04
N TYR A 117 29.63 -12.18 -3.31
CA TYR A 117 29.44 -10.73 -3.40
C TYR A 117 29.93 -9.96 -2.17
N GLY A 118 30.31 -10.67 -1.10
CA GLY A 118 30.62 -10.07 0.19
C GLY A 118 29.36 -9.76 1.01
N SER A 119 29.56 -9.44 2.28
CA SER A 119 28.50 -8.90 3.13
C SER A 119 28.12 -7.49 2.67
N ILE A 120 26.83 -7.20 2.67
CA ILE A 120 26.29 -5.89 2.28
C ILE A 120 26.27 -4.98 3.50
N ASP A 121 26.82 -3.77 3.36
CA ASP A 121 26.72 -2.74 4.39
C ASP A 121 25.33 -2.10 4.32
N VAL A 122 24.59 -2.18 5.42
CA VAL A 122 23.20 -1.70 5.50
C VAL A 122 23.14 -0.61 6.56
N ASP A 123 22.70 0.56 6.13
CA ASP A 123 22.52 1.73 6.98
C ASP A 123 21.03 1.93 7.30
N ILE A 124 20.74 2.29 8.55
CA ILE A 124 19.40 2.60 9.02
C ILE A 124 19.39 4.04 9.51
N ASP A 125 18.58 4.87 8.86
CA ASP A 125 18.36 6.27 9.21
C ASP A 125 16.87 6.57 9.32
N GLU A 126 16.53 7.71 9.86
CA GLU A 126 15.15 8.19 9.89
C GLU A 126 15.05 9.71 9.81
N ASP A 127 13.97 10.17 9.22
CA ASP A 127 13.56 11.57 9.27
C ASP A 127 12.16 11.70 9.89
N SER A 128 11.52 12.86 9.73
CA SER A 128 10.18 13.10 10.26
C SER A 128 9.08 12.27 9.63
N GLU A 129 9.29 11.75 8.41
CA GLU A 129 8.29 11.09 7.58
C GLU A 129 8.62 9.62 7.32
N PHE A 130 9.91 9.26 7.23
CA PHE A 130 10.34 7.92 6.83
C PHE A 130 11.34 7.27 7.79
N HIS A 131 11.23 5.96 7.94
CA HIS A 131 12.38 5.11 8.21
C HIS A 131 13.08 4.77 6.88
N ARG A 132 14.40 4.76 6.86
CA ARG A 132 15.22 4.56 5.66
C ARG A 132 16.20 3.42 5.90
N ILE A 133 16.19 2.44 5.00
CA ILE A 133 17.08 1.27 5.05
C ILE A 133 17.82 1.25 3.73
N SER A 134 19.13 1.50 3.78
CA SER A 134 19.93 1.81 2.60
C SER A 134 21.13 0.90 2.44
N THR A 135 21.48 0.66 1.18
CA THR A 135 22.78 0.15 0.76
C THR A 135 23.48 1.24 -0.07
N ASP A 136 24.61 0.95 -0.74
CA ASP A 136 25.20 1.91 -1.66
C ASP A 136 24.30 2.16 -2.89
N ALA A 137 23.55 1.14 -3.34
CA ALA A 137 22.77 1.23 -4.58
C ALA A 137 21.29 1.58 -4.40
N ILE A 138 20.67 1.25 -3.25
CA ILE A 138 19.23 1.43 -3.04
C ILE A 138 18.91 2.02 -1.66
N GLU A 139 17.72 2.58 -1.54
CA GLU A 139 17.12 3.00 -0.27
C GLU A 139 15.65 2.56 -0.25
N LEU A 140 15.31 1.66 0.68
CA LEU A 140 13.93 1.33 1.01
C LEU A 140 13.43 2.34 2.05
N ARG A 141 12.34 3.02 1.72
CA ARG A 141 11.69 3.99 2.61
C ARG A 141 10.38 3.42 3.11
N ILE A 142 10.15 3.50 4.42
CA ILE A 142 8.91 3.08 5.07
C ILE A 142 8.26 4.32 5.70
N GLU A 143 7.09 4.71 5.22
CA GLU A 143 6.37 5.89 5.71
C GLU A 143 5.89 5.66 7.15
N LYS A 144 6.29 6.51 8.10
CA LYS A 144 5.97 6.35 9.53
C LYS A 144 4.47 6.32 9.83
N GLY A 145 3.69 7.10 9.09
CA GLY A 145 2.26 7.23 9.31
C GLY A 145 1.42 6.07 8.79
N THR A 146 1.94 5.28 7.83
CA THR A 146 1.13 4.30 7.10
C THR A 146 1.82 2.95 6.87
N SER A 147 3.13 2.86 7.09
CA SER A 147 4.00 1.74 6.68
C SER A 147 4.06 1.46 5.18
N LYS A 148 3.54 2.35 4.31
CA LYS A 148 3.75 2.21 2.87
C LYS A 148 5.23 2.27 2.55
N MET A 149 5.64 1.35 1.69
CA MET A 149 7.02 1.24 1.24
C MET A 149 7.24 1.85 -0.14
N SER A 150 8.43 2.41 -0.35
CA SER A 150 8.93 2.76 -1.68
C SER A 150 10.40 2.43 -1.79
N LEU A 151 10.84 2.04 -2.99
CA LEU A 151 12.23 1.71 -3.26
C LEU A 151 12.84 2.75 -4.19
N TYR A 152 13.92 3.36 -3.74
CA TYR A 152 14.68 4.35 -4.50
C TYR A 152 16.00 3.75 -4.98
N ASP A 153 16.31 3.92 -6.27
CA ASP A 153 17.61 3.61 -6.85
C ASP A 153 18.51 4.84 -6.75
N LYS A 154 19.57 4.73 -5.94
CA LYS A 154 20.54 5.81 -5.70
C LYS A 154 21.42 6.06 -6.92
N ASN A 155 21.73 5.03 -7.70
CA ASN A 155 22.57 5.15 -8.90
C ASN A 155 21.86 5.92 -10.03
N GLN A 156 20.56 5.65 -10.21
CA GLN A 156 19.74 6.29 -11.23
C GLN A 156 18.98 7.51 -10.70
N SER A 157 19.05 7.76 -9.39
CA SER A 157 18.33 8.82 -8.70
C SER A 157 16.81 8.81 -8.97
N LYS A 158 16.18 7.63 -8.95
CA LYS A 158 14.77 7.45 -9.29
C LYS A 158 14.06 6.48 -8.34
N VAL A 159 12.76 6.71 -8.12
CA VAL A 159 11.90 5.71 -7.47
C VAL A 159 11.65 4.56 -8.45
N LEU A 160 11.89 3.33 -8.01
CA LEU A 160 11.66 2.10 -8.78
C LEU A 160 10.22 1.62 -8.63
N TRP A 161 9.69 1.65 -7.41
CA TRP A 161 8.31 1.32 -7.11
C TRP A 161 7.89 2.00 -5.81
N GLU A 162 6.59 2.19 -5.64
CA GLU A 162 5.96 2.69 -4.43
C GLU A 162 4.62 1.97 -4.21
N GLU A 163 4.27 1.78 -2.94
CA GLU A 163 2.99 1.19 -2.56
C GLU A 163 1.86 2.23 -2.64
N ALA A 164 0.73 1.84 -3.26
CA ALA A 164 -0.49 2.63 -3.29
C ALA A 164 -1.35 2.43 -2.03
N ALA A 165 -1.14 1.31 -1.33
CA ALA A 165 -1.75 0.96 -0.05
C ALA A 165 -0.75 0.13 0.77
N PRO A 166 -0.77 0.20 2.11
CA PRO A 166 0.11 -0.62 2.94
C PRO A 166 -0.10 -2.11 2.65
N LEU A 167 0.93 -2.92 2.95
CA LEU A 167 0.80 -4.37 2.92
C LEU A 167 -0.42 -4.80 3.75
N LYS A 168 -1.13 -5.80 3.23
CA LYS A 168 -2.26 -6.40 3.93
C LYS A 168 -2.01 -7.86 4.19
N TYR A 169 -2.29 -8.30 5.41
CA TYR A 169 -2.30 -9.69 5.80
C TYR A 169 -3.62 -9.99 6.52
N GLU A 170 -4.46 -10.80 5.88
CA GLU A 170 -5.75 -11.18 6.44
C GLU A 170 -6.21 -12.53 5.87
N ASN A 171 -6.85 -13.36 6.69
CA ASN A 171 -7.44 -14.63 6.26
C ASN A 171 -6.46 -15.52 5.47
N ASN A 172 -5.19 -15.58 5.91
CA ASN A 172 -4.07 -16.27 5.25
C ASN A 172 -3.77 -15.78 3.82
N ASN A 173 -4.17 -14.56 3.47
CA ASN A 173 -3.82 -13.91 2.21
C ASN A 173 -2.92 -12.72 2.49
N THR A 174 -1.89 -12.56 1.66
CA THR A 174 -1.03 -11.37 1.65
C THR A 174 -1.25 -10.61 0.36
N VAL A 175 -1.46 -9.29 0.44
CA VAL A 175 -1.65 -8.42 -0.72
C VAL A 175 -0.66 -7.27 -0.66
N GLN A 176 0.10 -7.10 -1.73
CA GLN A 176 0.90 -5.91 -1.99
C GLN A 176 0.28 -5.12 -3.15
N THR A 177 0.05 -3.83 -2.93
CA THR A 177 -0.57 -2.95 -3.94
C THR A 177 0.42 -1.88 -4.36
N LEU A 178 0.90 -1.94 -5.59
CA LEU A 178 1.86 -0.98 -6.14
C LEU A 178 1.16 0.08 -6.99
N SER A 179 1.65 1.33 -6.91
CA SER A 179 1.30 2.37 -7.88
C SER A 179 1.85 2.00 -9.27
N THR A 180 1.23 2.53 -10.32
CA THR A 180 1.72 2.34 -11.68
C THR A 180 1.76 3.66 -12.45
N ASN A 181 2.69 3.75 -13.40
CA ASN A 181 2.87 4.90 -14.27
C ASN A 181 2.36 4.64 -15.69
N GLU A 182 1.95 5.68 -16.41
CA GLU A 182 1.42 5.56 -17.80
C GLU A 182 2.37 4.84 -18.78
N ASN A 183 3.69 4.90 -18.52
CA ASN A 183 4.73 4.33 -19.38
C ASN A 183 5.44 3.14 -18.71
N GLU A 184 4.77 2.45 -17.79
CA GLU A 184 5.27 1.26 -17.13
C GLU A 184 4.62 0.00 -17.72
N TYR A 185 5.46 -1.01 -17.99
CA TYR A 185 5.02 -2.24 -18.63
C TYR A 185 5.52 -3.44 -17.83
N PHE A 186 4.65 -4.43 -17.66
CA PHE A 186 4.93 -5.64 -16.90
C PHE A 186 4.98 -6.84 -17.83
N TYR A 187 6.01 -7.68 -17.67
CA TYR A 187 6.21 -8.91 -18.42
C TYR A 187 6.53 -10.04 -17.45
N GLY A 188 6.16 -11.28 -17.79
CA GLY A 188 6.43 -12.45 -16.95
C GLY A 188 5.18 -13.29 -16.69
N GLY A 189 5.05 -13.84 -15.49
CA GLY A 189 3.93 -14.72 -15.11
C GLY A 189 3.98 -16.13 -15.70
N GLY A 190 5.08 -16.49 -16.38
CA GLY A 190 5.23 -17.79 -17.04
C GLY A 190 4.39 -17.91 -18.31
N GLN A 191 3.84 -19.10 -18.57
CA GLN A 191 2.99 -19.33 -19.74
C GLN A 191 1.58 -18.80 -19.47
N GLN A 192 1.22 -17.70 -20.14
CA GLN A 192 -0.09 -17.05 -20.05
C GLN A 192 -0.83 -17.15 -21.39
N ASN A 193 -2.04 -17.70 -21.39
CA ASN A 193 -2.85 -17.87 -22.59
C ASN A 193 -3.65 -16.57 -22.86
N GLY A 194 -3.13 -15.70 -23.74
CA GLY A 194 -3.70 -14.37 -24.02
C GLY A 194 -4.86 -14.35 -25.01
N TYR A 195 -5.94 -15.08 -24.73
CA TYR A 195 -7.17 -15.04 -25.53
C TYR A 195 -8.01 -13.79 -25.27
#